data_AF-D2VR69-F1
#
_entry.id   AF-D2VR69-F1
#
_cell.length_a   1.000
_cell.length_b   1.000
_cell.length_c   1.000
_cell.angle_alpha   90.00
_cell.angle_beta   90.00
_cell.angle_gamma   90.00
#
_symmetry.space_group_name_H-M   'P 1'
#
loop_
_entity.id
_entity.type
_entity.pdbx_description
1 polymer ?
#
loop_
_entity_poly.entity_id
_entity_poly.type
_entity_poly.pdbx_seq_one_letter_code
_entity_poly.pdbx_strand_id
1 'polypeptide(L)'
;MKLISVIFLILFLSTYTVHGLADPLFVQAIDAATFKYIRTTEWANTLAKAFLPTLLPDCSSEPTFPSYFAFNKSVINYCYDKEAGEPWVTYHLSASKMLTSTLNEQYKLNLTYVITTYDTSTGYFSSLNERVQSGECDVAIAATNHNADRAKVVHFQCPYGMGSKSFLRNTYQNDTTITDVSQLDTTKYTVVVPTGTTYEAWLLANFKNARIVKIPGYDEGWDMILNNTAHAFFGDFFDTTRWLGQHKANCSGCYIKMFGDVQNFGTFTQIPAVSFAVQQIWNAMLISVMMLLISILH
;
A
#
# COMPACT_ATOMS: atom_id res chain seq x y z
N MET A 1 -15.01 -43.47 21.93
CA MET A 1 -14.00 -42.65 21.21
C MET A 1 -14.59 -41.46 20.43
N LYS A 2 -15.84 -41.48 19.94
CA LYS A 2 -16.43 -40.37 19.16
C LYS A 2 -16.75 -39.08 19.95
N LEU A 3 -16.97 -39.17 21.27
CA LEU A 3 -17.36 -38.02 22.09
C LEU A 3 -16.16 -37.11 22.49
N ILE A 4 -14.95 -37.67 22.55
CA ILE A 4 -13.74 -36.94 22.98
C ILE A 4 -13.23 -36.01 21.86
N SER A 5 -13.41 -36.38 20.59
CA SER A 5 -13.02 -35.54 19.45
C SER A 5 -13.89 -34.29 19.28
N VAL A 6 -15.16 -34.33 19.70
CA VAL A 6 -16.07 -33.17 19.59
C VAL A 6 -15.76 -32.11 20.65
N ILE A 7 -15.37 -32.54 21.86
CA ILE A 7 -15.03 -31.62 22.96
C ILE A 7 -13.70 -30.89 22.68
N PHE A 8 -12.73 -31.54 22.03
CA PHE A 8 -11.47 -30.89 21.62
C PHE A 8 -11.67 -29.80 20.55
N LEU A 9 -12.66 -29.94 19.66
CA LEU A 9 -12.97 -28.96 18.62
C LEU A 9 -13.59 -27.67 19.21
N ILE A 10 -14.43 -27.80 20.24
CA ILE A 10 -15.10 -26.67 20.91
C ILE A 10 -14.09 -25.88 21.77
N LEU A 11 -13.14 -26.57 22.42
CA LEU A 11 -12.11 -25.90 23.21
C LEU A 11 -11.11 -25.11 22.34
N PHE A 12 -10.76 -25.61 21.14
CA PHE A 12 -9.87 -24.90 20.20
C PHE A 12 -10.46 -23.60 19.63
N LEU A 13 -11.79 -23.48 19.56
CA LEU A 13 -12.47 -22.27 19.08
C LEU A 13 -12.57 -21.16 20.14
N SER A 14 -12.30 -21.46 21.42
CA SER A 14 -12.65 -20.57 22.54
C SER A 14 -11.55 -19.63 23.03
N THR A 15 -10.32 -19.68 22.48
CA THR A 15 -9.19 -18.88 23.00
C THR A 15 -8.48 -17.98 22.00
N TYR A 16 -8.99 -17.79 20.79
CA TYR A 16 -8.46 -16.74 19.90
C TYR A 16 -9.14 -15.41 20.21
N THR A 17 -8.65 -14.70 21.22
CA THR A 17 -8.88 -13.26 21.33
C THR A 17 -8.27 -12.60 20.11
N VAL A 18 -9.11 -12.29 19.12
CA VAL A 18 -8.73 -11.53 17.93
C VAL A 18 -8.45 -10.09 18.37
N HIS A 19 -7.20 -9.84 18.75
CA HIS A 19 -6.72 -8.48 18.96
C HIS A 19 -6.55 -7.83 17.59
N GLY A 20 -7.16 -6.67 17.37
CA GLY A 20 -6.86 -5.82 16.21
C GLY A 20 -7.65 -6.11 14.93
N LEU A 21 -8.99 -6.25 15.01
CA LEU A 21 -9.84 -6.03 13.83
C LEU A 21 -10.58 -4.71 13.98
N ALA A 22 -10.70 -3.97 12.87
CA ALA A 22 -11.42 -2.72 12.84
C ALA A 22 -12.93 -2.98 12.94
N ASP A 23 -13.62 -2.07 13.62
CA ASP A 23 -15.08 -2.07 13.62
C ASP A 23 -15.58 -1.93 12.17
N PRO A 24 -16.47 -2.80 11.69
CA PRO A 24 -16.98 -2.74 10.32
C PRO A 24 -17.60 -1.39 9.95
N LEU A 25 -18.23 -0.71 10.90
CA LEU A 25 -18.83 0.60 10.68
C LEU A 25 -17.77 1.71 10.65
N PHE A 26 -16.67 1.55 11.40
CA PHE A 26 -15.51 2.43 11.23
C PHE A 26 -14.97 2.32 9.80
N VAL A 27 -14.67 1.10 9.33
CA VAL A 27 -14.15 0.88 7.97
C VAL A 27 -15.09 1.43 6.90
N GLN A 28 -16.40 1.15 7.02
CA GLN A 28 -17.41 1.66 6.10
C GLN A 28 -17.47 3.20 6.07
N ALA A 29 -17.33 3.85 7.24
CA ALA A 29 -17.27 5.30 7.31
C ALA A 29 -15.99 5.87 6.66
N ILE A 30 -14.84 5.20 6.82
CA ILE A 30 -13.60 5.58 6.13
C ILE A 30 -13.75 5.43 4.61
N ASP A 31 -14.38 4.36 4.12
CA ASP A 31 -14.64 4.16 2.69
C ASP A 31 -15.52 5.26 2.11
N ALA A 32 -16.65 5.55 2.76
CA ALA A 32 -17.60 6.59 2.32
C ALA A 32 -16.97 7.99 2.36
N ALA A 33 -16.22 8.30 3.43
CA ALA A 33 -15.51 9.56 3.55
C ALA A 33 -14.42 9.71 2.48
N THR A 34 -13.66 8.64 2.21
CA THR A 34 -12.63 8.63 1.16
C THR A 34 -13.26 8.84 -0.20
N PHE A 35 -14.29 8.09 -0.55
CA PHE A 35 -15.03 8.25 -1.80
C PHE A 35 -15.55 9.69 -1.99
N LYS A 36 -16.09 10.30 -0.93
CA LYS A 36 -16.61 11.66 -0.97
C LYS A 36 -15.49 12.70 -1.17
N TYR A 37 -14.41 12.65 -0.39
CA TYR A 37 -13.41 13.72 -0.44
C TYR A 37 -12.56 13.69 -1.71
N ILE A 38 -12.25 12.51 -2.26
CA ILE A 38 -11.42 12.42 -3.47
C ILE A 38 -12.11 13.05 -4.69
N ARG A 39 -13.45 13.12 -4.69
CA ARG A 39 -14.23 13.73 -5.76
C ARG A 39 -14.40 15.26 -5.61
N THR A 40 -13.81 15.86 -4.58
CA THR A 40 -13.88 17.31 -4.38
C THR A 40 -12.87 18.04 -5.27
N THR A 41 -13.17 19.32 -5.59
CA THR A 41 -12.22 20.19 -6.28
C THR A 41 -10.94 20.44 -5.47
N GLU A 42 -11.02 20.42 -4.13
CA GLU A 42 -9.83 20.56 -3.27
C GLU A 42 -8.85 19.40 -3.47
N TRP A 43 -9.33 18.16 -3.58
CA TRP A 43 -8.47 17.01 -3.86
C TRP A 43 -7.89 17.08 -5.27
N ALA A 44 -8.73 17.39 -6.27
CA ALA A 44 -8.27 17.56 -7.65
C ALA A 44 -7.17 18.64 -7.77
N ASN A 45 -7.33 19.75 -7.06
CA ASN A 45 -6.31 20.80 -6.99
C ASN A 45 -5.03 20.35 -6.28
N THR A 46 -5.16 19.51 -5.25
CA THR A 46 -4.01 18.90 -4.56
C THR A 46 -3.22 18.03 -5.53
N LEU A 47 -3.91 17.15 -6.29
CA LEU A 47 -3.29 16.31 -7.33
C LEU A 47 -2.59 17.15 -8.40
N ALA A 48 -3.28 18.16 -8.94
CA ALA A 48 -2.77 19.01 -10.01
C ALA A 48 -1.49 19.78 -9.60
N LYS A 49 -1.43 20.31 -8.37
CA LYS A 49 -0.27 21.07 -7.87
C LYS A 49 1.03 20.25 -7.83
N ALA A 50 0.90 18.93 -7.74
CA ALA A 50 2.04 18.03 -7.70
C ALA A 50 2.20 17.20 -8.98
N PHE A 51 1.61 17.68 -10.09
CA PHE A 51 1.76 17.13 -11.43
C PHE A 51 1.30 15.67 -11.55
N LEU A 52 0.42 15.23 -10.65
CA LEU A 52 -0.24 13.94 -10.77
C LEU A 52 -1.45 14.01 -11.72
N PRO A 53 -1.80 12.89 -12.38
CA PRO A 53 -3.07 12.75 -13.07
C PRO A 53 -4.23 13.09 -12.14
N THR A 54 -5.11 13.98 -12.59
CA THR A 54 -6.35 14.33 -11.88
C THR A 54 -7.47 13.33 -12.14
N LEU A 55 -7.27 12.42 -13.11
CA LEU A 55 -8.17 11.31 -13.36
C LEU A 55 -8.02 10.30 -12.21
N LEU A 56 -9.08 10.18 -11.41
CA LEU A 56 -9.15 9.19 -10.37
C LEU A 56 -9.62 7.85 -10.94
N PRO A 57 -9.11 6.72 -10.41
CA PRO A 57 -9.66 5.41 -10.70
C PRO A 57 -11.13 5.35 -10.30
N ASP A 58 -11.93 4.65 -11.09
CA ASP A 58 -13.33 4.49 -10.74
C ASP A 58 -13.47 3.51 -9.57
N CYS A 59 -14.26 3.90 -8.58
CA CYS A 59 -14.73 2.99 -7.55
C CYS A 59 -16.07 2.44 -8.01
N SER A 60 -16.19 1.12 -8.08
CA SER A 60 -17.33 0.42 -8.68
C SER A 60 -18.70 0.86 -8.15
N SER A 61 -18.77 1.37 -6.90
CA SER A 61 -19.98 1.91 -6.31
C SER A 61 -19.67 2.94 -5.21
N GLU A 62 -20.54 3.94 -5.05
CA GLU A 62 -20.51 4.88 -3.93
C GLU A 62 -20.80 4.17 -2.60
N PRO A 63 -19.85 4.14 -1.64
CA PRO A 63 -20.11 3.58 -0.32
C PRO A 63 -21.07 4.47 0.46
N THR A 64 -22.01 3.85 1.18
CA THR A 64 -22.94 4.57 2.04
C THR A 64 -22.35 4.74 3.44
N PHE A 65 -22.45 5.94 4.01
CA PHE A 65 -22.12 6.17 5.42
C PHE A 65 -23.01 5.34 6.35
N PRO A 66 -22.45 4.66 7.36
CA PRO A 66 -23.27 4.06 8.41
C PRO A 66 -24.01 5.14 9.21
N SER A 67 -25.11 4.75 9.87
CA SER A 67 -25.98 5.67 10.63
C SER A 67 -25.29 6.33 11.84
N TYR A 68 -24.20 5.74 12.34
CA TYR A 68 -23.33 6.31 13.35
C TYR A 68 -21.87 5.95 13.07
N PHE A 69 -20.95 6.73 13.64
CA PHE A 69 -19.51 6.48 13.53
C PHE A 69 -19.02 5.66 14.72
N ALA A 70 -18.69 4.39 14.49
CA ALA A 70 -18.20 3.48 15.53
C ALA A 70 -16.72 3.74 15.86
N PHE A 71 -16.44 4.90 16.46
CA PHE A 71 -15.09 5.31 16.84
C PHE A 71 -15.12 5.98 18.21
N ASN A 72 -14.38 5.42 19.17
CA ASN A 72 -14.40 5.84 20.57
C ASN A 72 -13.26 6.81 20.95
N LYS A 73 -12.40 7.18 20.01
CA LYS A 73 -11.32 8.15 20.21
C LYS A 73 -11.73 9.52 19.69
N SER A 74 -11.17 10.59 20.27
CA SER A 74 -11.30 11.96 19.76
C SER A 74 -10.21 12.34 18.74
N VAL A 75 -9.26 11.44 18.50
CA VAL A 75 -8.10 11.63 17.63
C VAL A 75 -8.02 10.42 16.69
N ILE A 76 -7.93 10.66 15.39
CA ILE A 76 -7.57 9.63 14.41
C ILE A 76 -6.06 9.61 14.23
N ASN A 77 -5.44 8.44 14.37
CA ASN A 77 -4.02 8.24 14.12
C ASN A 77 -3.80 7.82 12.67
N TYR A 78 -3.27 8.73 11.87
CA TYR A 78 -2.81 8.43 10.52
C TYR A 78 -1.33 8.05 10.51
N CYS A 79 -0.93 7.24 9.53
CA CYS A 79 0.47 6.92 9.34
C CYS A 79 0.90 6.83 7.87
N TYR A 80 2.16 7.18 7.62
CA TYR A 80 2.84 6.96 6.36
C TYR A 80 4.35 6.73 6.58
N ASP A 81 5.08 6.43 5.51
CA ASP A 81 6.52 6.15 5.54
C ASP A 81 7.36 7.40 5.84
N LYS A 82 8.38 7.25 6.69
CA LYS A 82 9.27 8.35 7.08
C LYS A 82 10.09 8.90 5.92
N GLU A 83 10.36 8.05 4.93
CA GLU A 83 11.14 8.36 3.74
C GLU A 83 10.34 9.15 2.69
N ALA A 84 9.03 9.33 2.89
CA ALA A 84 8.19 10.09 1.98
C ALA A 84 8.72 11.52 1.79
N GLY A 85 9.14 11.82 0.56
CA GLY A 85 9.42 13.18 0.11
C GLY A 85 8.20 13.83 -0.55
N GLU A 86 8.31 15.10 -0.93
CA GLU A 86 7.31 15.69 -1.83
C GLU A 86 7.24 14.90 -3.16
N PRO A 87 6.06 14.79 -3.79
CA PRO A 87 4.80 15.40 -3.39
C PRO A 87 3.99 14.60 -2.35
N TRP A 88 4.49 13.43 -1.92
CA TRP A 88 3.74 12.51 -1.07
C TRP A 88 3.37 13.08 0.28
N VAL A 89 4.27 13.84 0.91
CA VAL A 89 3.98 14.54 2.19
C VAL A 89 2.76 15.45 2.04
N THR A 90 2.73 16.29 1.00
CA THR A 90 1.56 17.14 0.72
C THR A 90 0.28 16.32 0.55
N TYR A 91 0.35 15.17 -0.12
CA TYR A 91 -0.80 14.29 -0.31
C TYR A 91 -1.29 13.67 1.00
N HIS A 92 -0.40 13.09 1.78
CA HIS A 92 -0.74 12.45 3.05
C HIS A 92 -1.37 13.44 4.02
N LEU A 93 -0.82 14.66 4.10
CA LEU A 93 -1.37 15.74 4.92
C LEU A 93 -2.77 16.17 4.45
N SER A 94 -2.94 16.34 3.14
CA SER A 94 -4.21 16.79 2.56
C SER A 94 -5.28 15.71 2.70
N ALA A 95 -4.96 14.46 2.39
CA ALA A 95 -5.85 13.32 2.53
C ALA A 95 -6.30 13.13 3.99
N SER A 96 -5.36 13.18 4.94
CA SER A 96 -5.65 13.09 6.39
C SER A 96 -6.61 14.17 6.86
N LYS A 97 -6.35 15.42 6.45
CA LYS A 97 -7.19 16.59 6.78
C LYS A 97 -8.60 16.43 6.20
N MET A 98 -8.70 16.09 4.92
CA MET A 98 -9.96 16.00 4.19
C MET A 98 -10.81 14.81 4.66
N LEU A 99 -10.18 13.67 4.93
CA LEU A 99 -10.83 12.50 5.52
C LEU A 99 -11.46 12.85 6.87
N THR A 100 -10.67 13.43 7.78
CA THR A 100 -11.16 13.84 9.11
C THR A 100 -12.27 14.89 9.02
N SER A 101 -12.11 15.88 8.14
CA SER A 101 -13.13 16.93 7.96
C SER A 101 -14.44 16.37 7.42
N THR A 102 -14.37 15.39 6.52
CA THR A 102 -15.54 14.71 5.95
C THR A 102 -16.29 13.92 7.02
N LEU A 103 -15.58 13.21 7.90
CA LEU A 103 -16.18 12.50 9.03
C LEU A 103 -16.84 13.48 10.02
N ASN A 104 -16.16 14.57 10.38
CA ASN A 104 -16.71 15.60 11.27
C ASN A 104 -17.98 16.23 10.70
N GLU A 105 -18.00 16.56 9.41
CA GLU A 105 -19.17 17.12 8.75
C GLU A 105 -20.36 16.15 8.76
N GLN A 106 -20.09 14.88 8.42
CA GLN A 106 -21.11 13.83 8.31
C GLN A 106 -21.76 13.53 9.66
N TYR A 107 -20.95 13.35 10.70
CA TYR A 107 -21.40 12.86 12.01
C TYR A 107 -21.54 13.95 13.07
N LYS A 108 -21.30 15.22 12.72
CA LYS A 108 -21.31 16.37 13.64
C LYS A 108 -20.34 16.18 14.82
N LEU A 109 -19.14 15.71 14.50
CA LEU A 109 -18.08 15.41 15.46
C LEU A 109 -17.04 16.54 15.51
N ASN A 110 -16.18 16.48 16.52
CA ASN A 110 -15.00 17.33 16.69
C ASN A 110 -13.72 16.47 16.75
N LEU A 111 -13.57 15.53 15.83
CA LEU A 111 -12.37 14.72 15.71
C LEU A 111 -11.18 15.61 15.33
N THR A 112 -10.06 15.35 15.96
CA THR A 112 -8.74 15.83 15.53
C THR A 112 -7.98 14.67 14.90
N TYR A 113 -6.80 14.95 14.36
CA TYR A 113 -5.93 13.89 13.86
C TYR A 113 -4.47 14.17 14.19
N VAL A 114 -3.71 13.09 14.31
CA VAL A 114 -2.25 13.11 14.37
C VAL A 114 -1.71 12.26 13.24
N ILE A 115 -0.53 12.61 12.76
CA ILE A 115 0.17 11.83 11.74
C ILE A 115 1.50 11.40 12.31
N THR A 116 1.74 10.09 12.26
CA THR A 116 3.00 9.48 12.69
C THR A 116 3.70 8.87 11.49
N THR A 117 4.98 9.18 11.33
CA THR A 117 5.79 8.54 10.30
C THR A 117 6.55 7.35 10.87
N TYR A 118 6.72 6.30 10.07
CA TYR A 118 7.42 5.09 10.47
C TYR A 118 8.57 4.78 9.52
N ASP A 119 9.67 4.31 10.10
CA ASP A 119 10.78 3.73 9.35
C ASP A 119 10.28 2.49 8.60
N THR A 120 10.51 2.44 7.29
CA THR A 120 10.07 1.35 6.44
C THR A 120 11.21 0.47 5.91
N SER A 121 12.39 0.55 6.52
CA SER A 121 13.59 -0.20 6.13
C SER A 121 13.43 -1.71 6.14
N THR A 122 12.52 -2.25 6.94
CA THR A 122 12.17 -3.68 6.98
C THR A 122 11.15 -4.09 5.90
N GLY A 123 10.77 -3.15 5.03
CA GLY A 123 9.82 -3.32 3.93
C GLY A 123 8.68 -2.32 4.01
N TYR A 124 8.44 -1.60 2.91
CA TYR A 124 7.41 -0.55 2.81
C TYR A 124 6.04 -0.98 3.34
N PHE A 125 5.46 -2.00 2.71
CA PHE A 125 4.09 -2.42 3.03
C PHE A 125 3.99 -3.15 4.38
N SER A 126 4.95 -4.03 4.68
CA SER A 126 4.94 -4.82 5.91
C SER A 126 4.98 -3.92 7.15
N SER A 127 5.84 -2.89 7.12
CA SER A 127 6.01 -1.98 8.25
C SER A 127 4.72 -1.19 8.51
N LEU A 128 4.07 -0.64 7.48
CA LEU A 128 2.80 0.08 7.64
C LEU A 128 1.64 -0.84 8.03
N ASN A 129 1.58 -2.05 7.44
CA ASN A 129 0.58 -3.04 7.81
C ASN A 129 0.68 -3.41 9.29
N GLU A 130 1.88 -3.65 9.82
CA GLU A 130 2.09 -3.93 11.25
C GLU A 130 1.52 -2.82 12.17
N ARG A 131 1.73 -1.55 11.81
CA ARG A 131 1.17 -0.41 12.57
C ARG A 131 -0.33 -0.33 12.52
N VAL A 132 -0.91 -0.69 11.37
CA VAL A 132 -2.36 -0.80 11.24
C VAL A 132 -2.88 -1.98 12.06
N GLN A 133 -2.28 -3.18 11.98
CA GLN A 133 -2.73 -4.37 12.73
C GLN A 133 -2.57 -4.22 14.26
N SER A 134 -1.55 -3.49 14.73
CA SER A 134 -1.36 -3.22 16.15
C SER A 134 -2.31 -2.16 16.72
N GLY A 135 -2.97 -1.37 15.86
CA GLY A 135 -3.81 -0.24 16.26
C GLY A 135 -3.03 1.03 16.64
N GLU A 136 -1.70 1.03 16.42
CA GLU A 136 -0.88 2.26 16.48
C GLU A 136 -1.33 3.27 15.41
N CYS A 137 -1.79 2.76 14.27
CA CYS A 137 -2.33 3.52 13.15
C CYS A 137 -3.77 3.08 12.87
N ASP A 138 -4.72 4.01 12.89
CA ASP A 138 -6.12 3.72 12.57
C ASP A 138 -6.32 3.61 11.04
N VAL A 139 -5.62 4.47 10.28
CA VAL A 139 -5.64 4.47 8.81
C VAL A 139 -4.22 4.74 8.29
N ALA A 140 -3.67 3.81 7.52
CA ALA A 140 -2.45 4.09 6.76
C ALA A 140 -2.82 5.02 5.59
N ILE A 141 -2.48 6.30 5.75
CA ILE A 141 -2.72 7.33 4.74
C ILE A 141 -1.68 7.28 3.61
N ALA A 142 -0.66 6.43 3.74
CA ALA A 142 0.39 6.27 2.75
C ALA A 142 -0.18 5.93 1.36
N ALA A 143 0.49 6.36 0.29
CA ALA A 143 0.08 6.12 -1.10
C ALA A 143 0.40 4.68 -1.54
N THR A 144 -0.18 3.70 -0.83
CA THR A 144 0.16 2.29 -1.02
C THR A 144 -0.51 1.77 -2.28
N ASN A 145 0.29 1.20 -3.20
CA ASN A 145 -0.29 0.59 -4.40
C ASN A 145 -1.22 -0.55 -4.03
N HIS A 146 -2.40 -0.53 -4.65
CA HIS A 146 -3.38 -1.61 -4.57
C HIS A 146 -2.79 -2.83 -5.27
N ASN A 147 -2.76 -3.94 -4.52
CA ASN A 147 -2.25 -5.20 -5.00
C ASN A 147 -3.08 -6.34 -4.39
N ALA A 148 -3.39 -7.35 -5.19
CA ALA A 148 -4.27 -8.44 -4.78
C ALA A 148 -3.74 -9.21 -3.54
N ASP A 149 -2.42 -9.35 -3.39
CA ASP A 149 -1.84 -10.01 -2.21
C ASP A 149 -1.92 -9.12 -0.98
N ARG A 150 -1.72 -7.80 -1.14
CA ARG A 150 -1.90 -6.83 -0.05
C ARG A 150 -3.36 -6.79 0.43
N ALA A 151 -4.32 -6.83 -0.50
CA ALA A 151 -5.75 -6.83 -0.21
C ALA A 151 -6.24 -8.08 0.57
N LYS A 152 -5.41 -9.13 0.70
CA LYS A 152 -5.71 -10.29 1.55
C LYS A 152 -5.49 -10.01 3.04
N VAL A 153 -4.72 -8.98 3.39
CA VAL A 153 -4.31 -8.70 4.77
C VAL A 153 -4.69 -7.29 5.25
N VAL A 154 -5.13 -6.41 4.35
CA VAL A 154 -5.65 -5.08 4.67
C VAL A 154 -6.93 -4.79 3.88
N HIS A 155 -7.71 -3.83 4.35
CA HIS A 155 -8.84 -3.29 3.60
C HIS A 155 -8.43 -1.98 2.94
N PHE A 156 -8.34 -1.97 1.61
CA PHE A 156 -8.08 -0.75 0.84
C PHE A 156 -9.37 0.05 0.67
N GLN A 157 -9.27 1.36 0.90
CA GLN A 157 -10.32 2.30 0.50
C GLN A 157 -10.32 2.48 -1.02
N CYS A 158 -11.23 3.31 -1.52
CA CYS A 158 -11.13 3.88 -2.86
C CYS A 158 -9.73 4.43 -3.16
N PRO A 159 -9.14 4.09 -4.33
CA PRO A 159 -7.91 4.72 -4.76
C PRO A 159 -8.06 6.23 -4.83
N TYR A 160 -7.13 6.95 -4.22
CA TYR A 160 -7.13 8.41 -4.25
C TYR A 160 -6.21 8.99 -5.33
N GLY A 161 -5.57 8.12 -6.13
CA GLY A 161 -4.64 8.51 -7.19
C GLY A 161 -4.07 7.31 -7.93
N MET A 162 -3.23 7.61 -8.93
CA MET A 162 -2.59 6.63 -9.81
C MET A 162 -1.09 6.90 -9.92
N GLY A 163 -0.32 5.84 -9.81
CA GLY A 163 1.13 5.80 -9.96
C GLY A 163 1.55 4.97 -11.17
N SER A 164 2.83 4.99 -11.50
CA SER A 164 3.37 4.15 -12.57
C SER A 164 4.76 3.69 -12.19
N LYS A 165 5.09 2.45 -12.57
CA LYS A 165 6.46 1.96 -12.39
C LYS A 165 7.38 2.64 -13.37
N SER A 166 8.56 3.01 -12.92
CA SER A 166 9.61 3.51 -13.77
C SER A 166 10.97 2.96 -13.37
N PHE A 167 11.93 3.11 -14.26
CA PHE A 167 13.32 3.03 -13.90
C PHE A 167 14.03 4.33 -14.28
N LEU A 168 14.94 4.76 -13.41
CA LEU A 168 15.93 5.79 -13.66
C LEU A 168 17.23 5.12 -14.10
N ARG A 169 17.71 5.42 -15.31
CA ARG A 169 18.96 4.91 -15.87
C ARG A 169 20.03 6.00 -15.84
N ASN A 170 21.21 5.69 -15.30
CA ASN A 170 22.39 6.58 -15.40
C ASN A 170 23.22 6.34 -16.68
N THR A 171 24.33 7.04 -16.80
CA THR A 171 25.25 6.90 -17.95
C THR A 171 26.31 5.80 -17.75
N TYR A 172 26.27 5.06 -16.63
CA TYR A 172 27.23 4.00 -16.35
C TYR A 172 27.14 2.90 -17.42
N GLN A 173 28.22 2.66 -18.15
CA GLN A 173 28.28 1.68 -19.26
C GLN A 173 27.13 1.84 -20.27
N ASN A 174 26.92 3.08 -20.73
CA ASN A 174 25.82 3.46 -21.63
C ASN A 174 26.08 3.10 -23.10
N ASP A 175 26.38 1.83 -23.35
CA ASP A 175 26.72 1.34 -24.69
C ASP A 175 25.48 1.23 -25.60
N THR A 176 24.28 1.26 -25.02
CA THR A 176 23.00 1.15 -25.73
C THR A 176 21.89 1.84 -24.95
N THR A 177 21.03 2.58 -25.66
CA THR A 177 19.80 3.14 -25.09
C THR A 177 18.80 2.01 -24.85
N ILE A 178 18.33 1.88 -23.60
CA ILE A 178 17.33 0.89 -23.22
C ILE A 178 15.97 1.34 -23.76
N THR A 179 15.41 0.62 -24.73
CA THR A 179 14.08 0.88 -25.30
C THR A 179 12.97 0.11 -24.61
N ASP A 180 13.29 -1.06 -24.07
CA ASP A 180 12.36 -1.94 -23.37
C ASP A 180 12.96 -2.38 -22.03
N VAL A 181 12.13 -2.48 -20.98
CA VAL A 181 12.59 -2.83 -19.63
C VAL A 181 13.26 -4.21 -19.58
N SER A 182 12.86 -5.16 -20.43
CA SER A 182 13.46 -6.51 -20.49
C SER A 182 14.92 -6.50 -20.92
N GLN A 183 15.39 -5.45 -21.61
CA GLN A 183 16.80 -5.30 -21.98
C GLN A 183 17.71 -5.08 -20.77
N LEU A 184 17.14 -4.70 -19.63
CA LEU A 184 17.87 -4.64 -18.36
C LEU A 184 18.10 -6.03 -17.75
N ASP A 185 17.39 -7.07 -18.20
CA ASP A 185 17.54 -8.45 -17.69
C ASP A 185 18.73 -9.18 -18.33
N THR A 186 19.94 -8.72 -18.03
CA THR A 186 21.18 -9.35 -18.49
C THR A 186 22.19 -9.39 -17.36
N THR A 187 23.14 -10.33 -17.41
CA THR A 187 24.22 -10.44 -16.41
C THR A 187 25.14 -9.22 -16.37
N LYS A 188 25.08 -8.34 -17.39
CA LYS A 188 25.83 -7.09 -17.44
C LYS A 188 25.29 -6.05 -16.47
N TYR A 189 23.98 -6.03 -16.25
CA TYR A 189 23.34 -4.94 -15.52
C TYR A 189 23.09 -5.28 -14.06
N THR A 190 23.40 -4.31 -13.22
CA THR A 190 23.01 -4.25 -11.82
C THR A 190 21.86 -3.27 -11.69
N VAL A 191 20.71 -3.75 -11.24
CA VAL A 191 19.51 -2.94 -11.00
C VAL A 191 19.24 -2.89 -9.51
N VAL A 192 18.77 -1.75 -9.03
CA VAL A 192 18.49 -1.53 -7.60
C VAL A 192 17.01 -1.20 -7.38
N VAL A 193 16.44 -1.72 -6.30
CA VAL A 193 15.01 -1.59 -5.98
C VAL A 193 14.75 -1.58 -4.47
N PRO A 194 13.83 -0.74 -3.96
CA PRO A 194 13.47 -0.75 -2.54
C PRO A 194 12.65 -1.99 -2.15
N THR A 195 12.90 -2.49 -0.96
CA THR A 195 12.31 -3.73 -0.42
C THR A 195 10.84 -3.54 -0.02
N GLY A 196 10.01 -4.57 -0.25
CA GLY A 196 8.58 -4.57 0.10
C GLY A 196 7.70 -3.77 -0.87
N THR A 197 8.27 -3.34 -2.00
CA THR A 197 7.56 -2.57 -3.05
C THR A 197 6.96 -3.48 -4.11
N THR A 198 6.02 -2.95 -4.89
CA THR A 198 5.50 -3.66 -6.07
C THR A 198 6.53 -3.76 -7.19
N TYR A 199 7.54 -2.86 -7.20
CA TYR A 199 8.65 -2.89 -8.15
C TYR A 199 9.57 -4.08 -7.88
N GLU A 200 9.87 -4.35 -6.61
CA GLU A 200 10.65 -5.53 -6.22
C GLU A 200 9.95 -6.82 -6.65
N ALA A 201 8.67 -6.97 -6.30
CA ALA A 201 7.89 -8.14 -6.67
C ALA A 201 7.87 -8.36 -8.20
N TRP A 202 7.71 -7.29 -8.97
CA TRP A 202 7.74 -7.35 -10.43
C TRP A 202 9.12 -7.76 -10.95
N LEU A 203 10.21 -7.18 -10.44
CA LEU A 203 11.57 -7.53 -10.85
C LEU A 203 11.89 -9.00 -10.56
N LEU A 204 11.60 -9.50 -9.37
CA LEU A 204 11.85 -10.90 -9.01
C LEU A 204 11.04 -11.88 -9.87
N ALA A 205 9.83 -11.49 -10.27
CA ALA A 205 9.00 -12.29 -11.15
C ALA A 205 9.56 -12.34 -12.59
N ASN A 206 10.03 -11.21 -13.13
CA ASN A 206 10.33 -11.05 -14.56
C ASN A 206 11.81 -11.13 -14.92
N PHE A 207 12.74 -10.75 -14.03
CA PHE A 207 14.17 -10.75 -14.30
C PHE A 207 14.81 -12.03 -13.76
N LYS A 208 15.64 -12.69 -14.58
CA LYS A 208 16.34 -13.94 -14.23
C LYS A 208 17.86 -13.83 -14.30
N ASN A 209 18.37 -12.83 -14.99
CA ASN A 209 19.78 -12.70 -15.33
C ASN A 209 20.44 -11.46 -14.71
N ALA A 210 19.69 -10.36 -14.54
CA ALA A 210 20.21 -9.15 -13.91
C ALA A 210 20.61 -9.37 -12.45
N ARG A 211 21.64 -8.65 -12.00
CA ARG A 211 21.95 -8.54 -10.58
C ARG A 211 20.97 -7.57 -9.94
N ILE A 212 20.03 -8.08 -9.15
CA ILE A 212 19.07 -7.27 -8.40
C ILE A 212 19.65 -6.97 -7.01
N VAL A 213 19.82 -5.68 -6.71
CA VAL A 213 20.22 -5.18 -5.38
C VAL A 213 18.97 -4.65 -4.68
N LYS A 214 18.66 -5.20 -3.52
CA LYS A 214 17.55 -4.76 -2.68
C LYS A 214 18.07 -3.78 -1.64
N ILE A 215 17.36 -2.67 -1.47
CA ILE A 215 17.72 -1.61 -0.51
C ILE A 215 16.54 -1.32 0.43
N PRO A 216 16.79 -0.76 1.62
CA PRO A 216 15.73 -0.48 2.61
C PRO A 216 14.81 0.67 2.19
N GLY A 217 15.33 1.66 1.45
CA GLY A 217 14.58 2.86 1.07
C GLY A 217 15.17 3.50 -0.19
N TYR A 218 14.64 4.66 -0.61
CA TYR A 218 15.01 5.27 -1.88
C TYR A 218 16.39 5.94 -1.88
N ASP A 219 16.82 6.49 -0.74
CA ASP A 219 18.05 7.29 -0.63
C ASP A 219 19.30 6.55 -1.10
N GLU A 220 19.47 5.29 -0.69
CA GLU A 220 20.60 4.47 -1.15
C GLU A 220 20.56 4.24 -2.67
N GLY A 221 19.37 4.11 -3.25
CA GLY A 221 19.18 3.93 -4.69
C GLY A 221 19.64 5.15 -5.49
N TRP A 222 19.36 6.34 -4.97
CA TRP A 222 19.84 7.60 -5.53
C TRP A 222 21.36 7.69 -5.50
N ASP A 223 21.97 7.36 -4.37
CA ASP A 223 23.43 7.37 -4.22
C ASP A 223 24.09 6.35 -5.14
N MET A 224 23.52 5.17 -5.31
CA MET A 224 24.05 4.15 -6.23
C MET A 224 24.00 4.59 -7.70
N ILE A 225 22.99 5.37 -8.08
CA ILE A 225 22.86 5.97 -9.40
C ILE A 225 23.93 7.04 -9.63
N LEU A 226 24.14 7.93 -8.66
CA LEU A 226 25.16 8.99 -8.74
C LEU A 226 26.59 8.43 -8.72
N ASN A 227 26.84 7.40 -7.90
CA ASN A 227 28.14 6.78 -7.73
C ASN A 227 28.47 5.74 -8.81
N ASN A 228 27.58 5.54 -9.80
CA ASN A 228 27.73 4.56 -10.87
C ASN A 228 27.98 3.13 -10.35
N THR A 229 27.38 2.77 -9.20
CA THR A 229 27.45 1.41 -8.62
C THR A 229 26.23 0.58 -8.97
N ALA A 230 25.16 1.22 -9.48
CA ALA A 230 24.06 0.57 -10.18
C ALA A 230 23.88 1.16 -11.58
N HIS A 231 23.23 0.41 -12.47
CA HIS A 231 22.90 0.88 -13.82
C HIS A 231 21.53 1.55 -13.86
N ALA A 232 20.55 0.97 -13.15
CA ALA A 232 19.19 1.48 -13.09
C ALA A 232 18.58 1.32 -11.70
N PHE A 233 17.79 2.31 -11.29
CA PHE A 233 17.00 2.29 -10.06
C PHE A 233 15.52 2.22 -10.41
N PHE A 234 14.81 1.29 -9.80
CA PHE A 234 13.39 1.03 -10.03
C PHE A 234 12.55 1.65 -8.91
N GLY A 235 11.54 2.43 -9.27
CA GLY A 235 10.68 3.13 -8.32
C GLY A 235 9.43 3.71 -8.98
N ASP A 236 8.78 4.63 -8.27
CA ASP A 236 7.65 5.37 -8.82
C ASP A 236 8.11 6.41 -9.85
N PHE A 237 7.29 6.59 -10.88
CA PHE A 237 7.53 7.58 -11.93
C PHE A 237 7.63 9.00 -11.38
N PHE A 238 6.83 9.38 -10.39
CA PHE A 238 6.85 10.72 -9.83
C PHE A 238 8.09 10.95 -8.97
N ASP A 239 8.50 9.96 -8.18
CA ASP A 239 9.74 10.00 -7.40
C ASP A 239 10.95 10.17 -8.30
N THR A 240 11.08 9.29 -9.29
CA THR A 240 12.22 9.31 -10.23
C THR A 240 12.24 10.61 -11.03
N THR A 241 11.09 11.10 -11.50
CA THR A 241 11.00 12.34 -12.29
C THR A 241 11.37 13.57 -11.46
N ARG A 242 10.84 13.67 -10.24
CA ARG A 242 11.18 14.76 -9.32
C ARG A 242 12.67 14.74 -8.99
N TRP A 243 13.19 13.57 -8.61
CA TRP A 243 14.59 13.42 -8.25
C TRP A 243 15.51 13.81 -9.41
N LEU A 244 15.25 13.30 -10.63
CA LEU A 244 16.05 13.66 -11.80
C LEU A 244 15.96 15.15 -12.12
N GLY A 245 14.78 15.77 -11.96
CA GLY A 245 14.60 17.21 -12.11
C GLY A 245 15.49 18.03 -11.16
N GLN A 246 15.65 17.58 -9.91
CA GLN A 246 16.48 18.23 -8.90
C GLN A 246 17.99 17.94 -9.07
N HIS A 247 18.35 16.82 -9.70
CA HIS A 247 19.74 16.34 -9.81
C HIS A 247 20.28 16.34 -11.26
N LYS A 248 19.65 17.08 -12.18
CA LYS A 248 20.09 17.13 -13.59
C LYS A 248 21.56 17.51 -13.78
N ALA A 249 22.13 18.35 -12.91
CA ALA A 249 23.53 18.73 -12.99
C ALA A 249 24.48 17.53 -12.76
N ASN A 250 24.13 16.65 -11.83
CA ASN A 250 24.91 15.47 -11.48
C ASN A 250 24.56 14.25 -12.35
N CYS A 251 23.40 14.27 -13.02
CA CYS A 251 22.86 13.16 -13.79
C CYS A 251 22.41 13.62 -15.20
N SER A 252 23.25 14.37 -15.91
CA SER A 252 22.85 15.08 -17.15
C SER A 252 22.47 14.16 -18.31
N GLY A 253 23.05 12.96 -18.39
CA GLY A 253 22.69 11.93 -19.38
C GLY A 253 21.70 10.89 -18.86
N CYS A 254 21.17 11.07 -17.65
CA CYS A 254 20.23 10.13 -17.06
C CYS A 254 18.84 10.32 -17.66
N TYR A 255 18.10 9.22 -17.76
CA TYR A 255 16.75 9.24 -18.29
C TYR A 255 15.83 8.29 -17.52
N ILE A 256 14.53 8.53 -17.66
CA ILE A 256 13.49 7.75 -17.01
C ILE A 256 12.65 7.08 -18.08
N LYS A 257 12.27 5.84 -17.84
CA LYS A 257 11.22 5.16 -18.62
C LYS A 257 10.20 4.52 -17.72
N MET A 258 8.94 4.73 -18.08
CA MET A 258 7.82 4.02 -17.48
C MET A 258 7.74 2.61 -18.07
N PHE A 259 7.20 1.67 -17.30
CA PHE A 259 6.93 0.32 -17.76
C PHE A 259 5.75 -0.30 -17.01
N GLY A 260 5.14 -1.31 -17.64
CA GLY A 260 3.95 -1.99 -17.10
C GLY A 260 2.73 -1.08 -17.00
N ASP A 261 1.69 -1.58 -16.34
CA ASP A 261 0.43 -0.86 -16.20
C ASP A 261 0.49 0.19 -15.08
N VAL A 262 -0.32 1.24 -15.27
CA VAL A 262 -0.63 2.24 -14.24
C VAL A 262 -1.24 1.53 -13.02
N GLN A 263 -0.82 1.92 -11.83
CA GLN A 263 -1.26 1.30 -10.58
C GLN A 263 -2.05 2.29 -9.75
N ASN A 264 -3.22 1.84 -9.30
CA ASN A 264 -3.98 2.55 -8.28
C ASN A 264 -3.21 2.54 -6.96
N PHE A 265 -3.26 3.66 -6.25
CA PHE A 265 -2.81 3.73 -4.88
C PHE A 265 -3.86 4.43 -4.02
N GLY A 266 -3.82 4.16 -2.72
CA GLY A 266 -4.78 4.70 -1.78
C GLY A 266 -4.43 4.33 -0.36
N THR A 267 -5.36 4.65 0.53
CA THR A 267 -5.26 4.37 1.97
C THR A 267 -5.70 2.95 2.26
N PHE A 268 -5.31 2.44 3.43
CA PHE A 268 -5.85 1.19 3.93
C PHE A 268 -6.07 1.20 5.45
N THR A 269 -6.97 0.32 5.89
CA THR A 269 -7.27 0.01 7.29
C THR A 269 -7.09 -1.47 7.57
N GLN A 270 -7.28 -1.89 8.81
CA GLN A 270 -7.43 -3.31 9.14
C GLN A 270 -8.64 -3.89 8.40
N ILE A 271 -8.60 -5.20 8.15
CA ILE A 271 -9.78 -5.94 7.64
C ILE A 271 -10.89 -5.87 8.69
N PRO A 272 -12.15 -5.58 8.30
CA PRO A 272 -13.25 -5.49 9.25
C PRO A 272 -13.58 -6.84 9.89
N ALA A 273 -13.98 -6.82 11.17
CA ALA A 273 -14.20 -8.01 11.99
C ALA A 273 -15.12 -9.09 11.37
N VAL A 274 -16.18 -8.67 10.66
CA VAL A 274 -17.14 -9.61 10.06
C VAL A 274 -16.54 -10.40 8.90
N SER A 275 -15.65 -9.79 8.11
CA SER A 275 -15.00 -10.45 6.97
C SER A 275 -14.13 -11.61 7.45
N PHE A 276 -13.38 -11.38 8.55
CA PHE A 276 -12.53 -12.39 9.14
C PHE A 276 -13.33 -13.53 9.81
N ALA A 277 -14.39 -13.19 10.57
CA ALA A 277 -15.25 -14.18 11.21
C ALA A 277 -15.95 -15.10 10.20
N VAL A 278 -16.47 -14.53 9.09
CA VAL A 278 -17.05 -15.31 8.01
C VAL A 278 -16.01 -16.25 7.39
N GLN A 279 -14.79 -15.77 7.12
CA GLN A 279 -13.75 -16.61 6.56
C GLN A 279 -13.33 -17.76 7.49
N GLN A 280 -13.26 -17.52 8.80
CA GLN A 280 -12.98 -18.57 9.79
C GLN A 280 -14.10 -19.61 9.86
N ILE A 281 -15.37 -19.17 9.83
CA ILE A 281 -16.52 -20.07 9.81
C ILE A 281 -16.49 -20.94 8.55
N TRP A 282 -16.17 -20.38 7.38
CA TRP A 282 -16.02 -21.12 6.14
C TRP A 282 -14.89 -22.16 6.21
N ASN A 283 -13.71 -21.78 6.73
CA ASN A 283 -12.60 -22.70 6.91
C ASN A 283 -12.95 -23.84 7.89
N ALA A 284 -13.63 -23.51 9.00
CA ALA A 284 -14.09 -24.49 9.97
C ALA A 284 -15.13 -25.46 9.38
N MET A 285 -16.06 -24.95 8.55
CA MET A 285 -17.02 -25.79 7.82
C MET A 285 -16.31 -26.72 6.83
N LEU A 286 -15.34 -26.22 6.05
CA LEU A 286 -14.56 -27.04 5.11
C LEU A 286 -13.80 -28.16 5.82
N ILE A 287 -13.12 -27.85 6.93
CA ILE A 287 -12.41 -28.86 7.74
C ILE A 287 -13.39 -29.90 8.29
N SER A 288 -14.56 -29.45 8.77
CA SER A 288 -15.60 -30.35 9.30
C SER A 288 -16.14 -31.29 8.22
N VAL A 289 -16.37 -30.79 7.00
CA VAL A 289 -16.80 -31.60 5.85
C VAL A 289 -15.70 -32.59 5.44
N MET A 290 -14.43 -32.17 5.38
CA MET A 290 -13.31 -33.05 5.08
C MET A 290 -13.18 -34.18 6.11
N MET A 291 -13.29 -33.87 7.40
CA MET A 291 -13.25 -34.86 8.48
C MET A 291 -14.42 -35.86 8.37
N LEU A 292 -15.61 -35.38 8.02
CA LEU A 292 -16.79 -36.23 7.84
C LEU A 292 -16.63 -37.16 6.64
N LEU A 293 -16.09 -36.67 5.52
CA LEU A 293 -15.75 -37.49 4.35
C LEU A 293 -14.70 -38.56 4.66
N ILE A 294 -13.63 -38.22 5.39
CA ILE A 294 -12.61 -39.18 5.83
C ILE A 294 -13.24 -40.27 6.70
N SER A 295 -14.20 -39.92 7.57
CA SER A 295 -14.90 -40.86 8.45
C SER A 295 -15.93 -41.76 7.75
N ILE A 296 -16.33 -41.44 6.52
CA ILE A 296 -17.20 -42.29 5.69
C ILE A 296 -16.35 -43.25 4.84
N LEU A 297 -15.13 -42.85 4.51
CA LEU A 297 -14.18 -43.64 3.71
C LEU A 297 -13.39 -44.69 4.52
N HIS A 298 -13.50 -44.68 5.85
CA HIS A 298 -12.89 -45.65 6.77
C HIS A 298 -13.95 -46.29 7.67
#